data_AF-Q6BTJ2-F1
#
_entry.id   AF-Q6BTJ2-F1
#
_cell.length_a   1.000
_cell.length_b   1.000
_cell.length_c   1.000
_cell.angle_alpha   90.00
_cell.angle_beta   90.00
_cell.angle_gamma   90.00
#
_symmetry.space_group_name_H-M   'P 1'
#
loop_
_entity.id
_entity.type
_entity.pdbx_description
1 polymer ?
#
loop_
_entity_poly.entity_id
_entity_poly.type
_entity_poly.pdbx_seq_one_letter_code
_entity_poly.pdbx_strand_id
1 'polypeptide(L)'
;MCFHIPEKKDYYGMFFNELVINEKIASSQFASNFPKLLVSGYWNGLADHPMHIFEYLGREIPEKKWDKKKVHTTIKSRLEELHSLGISHNDVRLENIHVSELGKISLIDFGLSDSSNNEKRKRLDFESLDFILEVHSSS
;
A
#
# COMPACT_ATOMS: atom_id res chain seq x y z
N MET A 1 -30.33 -9.86 -5.89
CA MET A 1 -29.17 -8.98 -6.16
C MET A 1 -28.00 -9.91 -6.45
N CYS A 2 -27.53 -9.95 -7.69
CA CYS A 2 -26.44 -10.84 -8.07
C CYS A 2 -25.13 -10.16 -7.62
N PHE A 3 -24.54 -10.63 -6.52
CA PHE A 3 -23.19 -10.23 -6.16
C PHE A 3 -22.27 -10.79 -7.23
N HIS A 4 -21.78 -9.92 -8.10
CA HIS A 4 -20.79 -10.29 -9.10
C HIS A 4 -19.50 -10.60 -8.34
N ILE A 5 -19.26 -11.88 -8.08
CA ILE A 5 -18.03 -12.37 -7.50
C ILE A 5 -16.93 -12.10 -8.55
N PRO A 6 -15.94 -11.22 -8.28
CA PRO A 6 -14.83 -11.04 -9.20
C PRO A 6 -14.16 -12.39 -9.41
N GLU A 7 -13.76 -12.72 -10.64
CA GLU A 7 -13.21 -14.04 -10.99
C GLU A 7 -12.17 -14.50 -9.94
N LYS A 8 -12.56 -15.52 -9.17
CA LYS A 8 -12.04 -15.80 -7.82
C LYS A 8 -10.51 -15.95 -7.73
N LYS A 9 -9.82 -16.31 -8.80
CA LYS A 9 -8.38 -16.62 -8.77
C LYS A 9 -7.53 -15.38 -8.44
N ASP A 10 -7.86 -14.24 -9.02
CA ASP A 10 -7.06 -13.03 -8.87
C ASP A 10 -7.31 -12.37 -7.51
N TYR A 11 -8.55 -12.43 -7.01
CA TYR A 11 -8.91 -11.93 -5.67
C TYR A 11 -8.15 -12.65 -4.54
N TYR A 12 -8.18 -13.99 -4.51
CA TYR A 12 -7.40 -14.74 -3.50
C TYR A 12 -5.90 -14.57 -3.72
N GLY A 13 -5.46 -14.47 -4.98
CA GLY A 13 -4.07 -14.17 -5.33
C GLY A 13 -3.59 -12.88 -4.67
N MET A 14 -4.35 -11.79 -4.82
CA MET A 14 -4.06 -10.51 -4.18
C MET A 14 -4.09 -10.60 -2.65
N PHE A 15 -5.06 -11.31 -2.07
CA PHE A 15 -5.13 -11.51 -0.62
C PHE A 15 -3.87 -12.18 -0.05
N PHE A 16 -3.44 -13.30 -0.64
CA PHE A 16 -2.24 -14.00 -0.20
C PHE A 16 -0.96 -13.23 -0.51
N ASN A 17 -0.92 -12.53 -1.64
CA ASN A 17 0.20 -11.68 -1.99
C ASN A 17 0.39 -10.55 -0.96
N GLU A 18 -0.69 -9.87 -0.59
CA GLU A 18 -0.67 -8.84 0.43
C GLU A 18 -0.19 -9.38 1.78
N LEU A 19 -0.63 -10.58 2.18
CA LEU A 19 -0.15 -11.24 3.40
C LEU A 19 1.38 -11.42 3.38
N VAL A 20 1.89 -12.07 2.34
CA VAL A 20 3.32 -12.40 2.21
C VAL A 20 4.18 -11.14 2.16
N ILE A 21 3.74 -10.12 1.43
CA ILE A 21 4.44 -8.84 1.35
C ILE A 21 4.48 -8.15 2.71
N ASN A 22 3.35 -8.10 3.43
CA ASN A 22 3.29 -7.51 4.77
C ASN A 22 4.17 -8.27 5.78
N GLU A 23 4.21 -9.60 5.74
CA GLU A 23 5.10 -10.41 6.59
C GLU A 23 6.58 -10.10 6.32
N LYS A 24 6.95 -9.93 5.04
CA LYS A 24 8.30 -9.55 4.63
C LYS A 24 8.67 -8.14 5.12
N ILE A 25 7.74 -7.19 5.04
CA ILE A 25 7.94 -5.82 5.57
C ILE A 25 8.08 -5.86 7.10
N ALA A 26 7.19 -6.58 7.78
CA ALA A 26 7.19 -6.70 9.25
C ALA A 26 8.46 -7.36 9.81
N SER A 27 9.12 -8.20 9.03
CA SER A 27 10.40 -8.85 9.38
C SER A 27 11.63 -7.99 9.06
N SER A 28 11.43 -6.79 8.50
CA SER A 28 12.51 -5.89 8.09
C SER A 28 12.78 -4.78 9.12
N GLN A 29 13.88 -4.05 8.94
CA GLN A 29 14.20 -2.86 9.71
C GLN A 29 13.22 -1.69 9.52
N PHE A 30 12.33 -1.76 8.52
CA PHE A 30 11.36 -0.71 8.21
C PHE A 30 9.97 -0.99 8.76
N ALA A 31 9.78 -2.07 9.52
CA ALA A 31 8.46 -2.50 10.01
C ALA A 31 7.65 -1.39 10.69
N SER A 32 8.28 -0.46 11.42
CA SER A 32 7.61 0.65 12.09
C SER A 32 7.06 1.73 11.17
N ASN A 33 7.47 1.74 9.89
CA ASN A 33 7.09 2.78 8.92
C ASN A 33 5.83 2.42 8.11
N PHE A 34 5.37 1.17 8.22
CA PHE A 34 4.22 0.63 7.52
C PHE A 34 3.14 0.20 8.51
N PRO A 35 1.86 0.09 8.06
CA PRO A 35 0.78 -0.39 8.90
C PRO A 35 1.05 -1.81 9.38
N LYS A 36 1.06 -2.01 10.68
CA LYS A 36 1.21 -3.36 11.25
C LYS A 36 -0.01 -4.23 10.94
N LEU A 37 0.20 -5.35 10.24
CA LEU A 37 -0.79 -6.42 10.12
C LEU A 37 -1.00 -7.08 11.49
N LEU A 38 -2.23 -7.04 12.00
CA LEU A 38 -2.61 -7.59 13.30
C LEU A 38 -3.19 -9.00 13.17
N VAL A 39 -4.06 -9.20 12.18
CA VAL A 39 -4.76 -10.48 11.96
C VAL A 39 -4.93 -10.69 10.46
N SER A 40 -4.78 -11.93 10.02
CA SER A 40 -5.16 -12.38 8.68
C SER A 40 -5.95 -13.68 8.82
N GLY A 41 -7.07 -13.79 8.12
CA GLY A 41 -7.91 -14.99 8.19
C GLY A 41 -9.23 -14.86 7.46
N TYR A 42 -10.17 -15.72 7.81
CA TYR A 42 -11.49 -15.81 7.16
C TYR A 42 -12.59 -15.44 8.15
N TRP A 43 -13.52 -14.57 7.71
CA TRP A 43 -14.64 -14.16 8.56
C TRP A 43 -15.56 -15.36 8.85
N ASN A 44 -15.80 -15.65 10.14
CA ASN A 44 -16.61 -16.80 10.59
C ASN A 44 -16.18 -18.17 10.03
N GLY A 45 -14.93 -18.33 9.61
CA GLY A 45 -14.45 -19.57 8.96
C GLY A 45 -15.03 -19.80 7.57
N LEU A 46 -15.73 -18.82 6.99
CA LEU A 46 -16.22 -18.88 5.63
C LEU A 46 -15.08 -18.56 4.66
N ALA A 47 -14.70 -19.55 3.85
CA ALA A 47 -13.58 -19.46 2.92
C ALA A 47 -13.75 -18.38 1.84
N ASP A 48 -14.96 -17.81 1.69
CA ASP A 48 -15.31 -16.84 0.66
C ASP A 48 -15.07 -15.36 1.04
N HIS A 49 -14.73 -15.08 2.30
CA HIS A 49 -14.48 -13.71 2.79
C HIS A 49 -13.16 -13.64 3.59
N PRO A 50 -12.00 -13.77 2.92
CA PRO A 50 -10.71 -13.53 3.55
C PRO A 50 -10.55 -12.03 3.89
N MET A 51 -9.90 -11.73 5.00
CA MET A 51 -9.73 -10.37 5.51
C MET A 51 -8.39 -10.21 6.23
N HIS A 52 -7.77 -9.04 6.03
CA HIS A 52 -6.63 -8.55 6.81
C HIS A 52 -7.10 -7.43 7.74
N ILE A 53 -6.65 -7.46 8.98
CA ILE A 53 -6.89 -6.41 9.97
C ILE A 53 -5.55 -5.76 10.29
N PHE A 54 -5.45 -4.45 10.05
CA PHE A 54 -4.26 -3.66 10.31
C PHE A 54 -4.44 -2.78 11.56
N GLU A 55 -3.32 -2.25 12.06
CA GLU A 55 -3.35 -1.20 13.07
C GLU A 55 -4.12 0.03 12.59
N TYR A 56 -4.72 0.74 13.55
CA TYR A 56 -5.39 1.99 13.25
C TYR A 56 -4.39 3.13 13.01
N LEU A 57 -4.47 3.78 11.85
CA LEU A 57 -3.55 4.86 11.44
C LEU A 57 -4.02 6.26 11.83
N GLY A 58 -5.22 6.38 12.41
CA GLY A 58 -5.91 7.65 12.64
C GLY A 58 -7.05 7.87 11.64
N ARG A 59 -7.84 8.92 11.87
CA ARG A 59 -8.92 9.31 10.95
C ARG A 59 -8.28 9.92 9.70
N GLU A 60 -8.65 9.40 8.55
CA GLU A 60 -8.19 9.93 7.27
C GLU A 60 -8.69 11.38 7.06
N ILE A 61 -7.83 12.22 6.51
CA ILE A 61 -8.20 13.56 6.05
C ILE A 61 -8.38 13.57 4.52
N PRO A 62 -9.37 14.34 3.99
CA PRO A 62 -9.56 14.44 2.55
C PRO A 62 -8.31 14.95 1.82
N GLU A 63 -8.04 14.41 0.63
CA GLU A 63 -6.89 14.76 -0.24
C GLU A 63 -6.67 16.28 -0.41
N LYS A 64 -7.76 17.05 -0.57
CA LYS A 64 -7.71 18.53 -0.67
C LYS A 64 -7.06 19.24 0.53
N LYS A 65 -6.88 18.55 1.66
CA LYS A 65 -6.21 19.06 2.87
C LYS A 65 -4.78 18.53 3.02
N TRP A 66 -4.29 17.72 2.09
CA TRP A 66 -2.94 17.17 2.16
C TRP A 66 -1.90 18.26 1.92
N ASP A 67 -0.83 18.23 2.71
CA ASP A 67 0.43 18.86 2.33
C ASP A 67 1.10 17.96 1.27
N LYS A 68 0.81 18.23 -0.01
CA LYS A 68 1.27 17.40 -1.13
C LYS A 68 2.80 17.21 -1.14
N LYS A 69 3.58 18.23 -0.73
CA LYS A 69 5.05 18.13 -0.66
C LYS A 69 5.50 17.18 0.44
N LYS A 70 4.89 17.28 1.63
CA LYS A 70 5.18 16.37 2.74
C LYS A 70 4.75 14.94 2.42
N VAL A 71 3.57 14.77 1.83
CA VAL A 71 3.08 13.46 1.38
C VAL A 71 4.03 12.86 0.36
N HIS A 72 4.37 13.59 -0.70
CA HIS A 72 5.30 13.13 -1.74
C HIS A 72 6.64 12.67 -1.15
N THR A 73 7.27 13.52 -0.33
CA THR A 73 8.56 13.19 0.31
C THR A 73 8.46 11.95 1.18
N THR A 74 7.37 11.81 1.94
CA THR A 74 7.19 10.68 2.86
C THR A 74 6.93 9.38 2.10
N ILE A 75 6.06 9.41 1.09
CA ILE A 75 5.73 8.24 0.28
C ILE A 75 6.92 7.82 -0.58
N LYS A 76 7.69 8.77 -1.12
CA LYS A 76 8.95 8.47 -1.81
C LYS A 76 9.92 7.69 -0.91
N SER A 77 10.07 8.11 0.34
CA SER A 77 10.88 7.38 1.32
C SER A 77 10.32 5.98 1.62
N ARG A 78 9.00 5.78 1.68
CA ARG A 78 8.40 4.43 1.81
C ARG A 78 8.70 3.56 0.59
N LEU A 79 8.63 4.11 -0.62
CA LEU A 79 8.96 3.38 -1.85
C LEU A 79 10.44 2.97 -1.86
N GLU A 80 11.35 3.87 -1.49
CA GLU A 80 12.79 3.56 -1.37
C GLU A 80 13.05 2.40 -0.39
N GLU A 81 12.32 2.36 0.74
CA GLU A 81 12.38 1.27 1.71
C GLU A 81 11.89 -0.05 1.11
N LEU A 82 10.72 -0.08 0.46
CA LEU A 82 10.21 -1.27 -0.23
C LEU A 82 11.20 -1.75 -1.30
N HIS A 83 11.71 -0.83 -2.11
CA HIS A 83 12.63 -1.11 -3.21
C HIS A 83 13.94 -1.70 -2.71
N SER A 84 14.43 -1.27 -1.54
CA SER A 84 15.61 -1.85 -0.88
C SER A 84 15.39 -3.28 -0.39
N LEU A 85 14.15 -3.67 -0.09
CA LEU A 85 13.73 -5.05 0.21
C LEU A 85 13.48 -5.88 -1.07
N GLY A 86 13.69 -5.29 -2.25
CA GLY A 86 13.38 -5.88 -3.54
C GLY A 86 11.89 -5.98 -3.86
N ILE A 87 11.07 -5.17 -3.18
CA ILE A 87 9.62 -5.09 -3.36
C ILE A 87 9.29 -3.88 -4.23
N SER A 88 8.38 -4.03 -5.18
CA SER A 88 7.72 -2.94 -5.91
C SER A 88 6.24 -2.92 -5.52
N HIS A 89 5.64 -1.74 -5.41
CA HIS A 89 4.24 -1.62 -4.99
C HIS A 89 3.26 -1.92 -6.13
N ASN A 90 3.56 -1.44 -7.34
CA ASN A 90 2.80 -1.59 -8.58
C ASN A 90 1.38 -1.01 -8.60
N ASP A 91 0.96 -0.31 -7.56
CA ASP A 91 -0.36 0.32 -7.48
C ASP A 91 -0.31 1.64 -6.72
N VAL A 92 0.67 2.49 -7.05
CA VAL A 92 0.83 3.80 -6.43
C VAL A 92 -0.22 4.76 -6.97
N ARG A 93 -1.29 4.94 -6.21
CA ARG A 93 -2.41 5.87 -6.49
C ARG A 93 -2.85 6.56 -5.20
N LEU A 94 -3.66 7.60 -5.32
CA LEU A 94 -4.10 8.41 -4.18
C LEU A 94 -4.87 7.58 -3.15
N GLU A 95 -5.67 6.60 -3.62
CA GLU A 95 -6.46 5.71 -2.77
C GLU A 95 -5.60 4.79 -1.89
N ASN A 96 -4.35 4.55 -2.31
CA ASN A 96 -3.40 3.70 -1.60
C ASN A 96 -2.41 4.51 -0.74
N ILE A 97 -2.69 5.80 -0.53
CA ILE A 97 -1.95 6.69 0.37
C ILE A 97 -2.88 7.11 1.51
N HIS A 98 -2.57 6.66 2.72
CA HIS A 98 -3.30 7.10 3.91
C HIS A 98 -2.63 8.33 4.52
N VAL A 99 -3.40 9.41 4.71
CA VAL A 99 -2.98 10.60 5.47
C VAL A 99 -3.98 10.84 6.58
N SER A 100 -3.54 10.79 7.84
CA SER A 100 -4.42 10.95 8.99
C SER A 100 -4.37 12.34 9.62
N GLU A 101 -5.40 12.69 10.39
CA GLU A 101 -5.47 13.93 11.18
C GLU A 101 -4.38 14.02 12.24
N LEU A 102 -3.79 12.89 12.63
CA LEU A 102 -2.65 12.78 13.54
C LEU A 102 -1.30 13.01 12.82
N GLY A 103 -1.32 13.24 11.50
CA GLY A 103 -0.14 13.47 10.68
C GLY A 103 0.61 12.20 10.27
N LYS A 104 0.04 11.00 10.47
CA LYS A 104 0.61 9.73 9.96
C LYS A 104 0.36 9.66 8.45
N ILE A 105 1.41 9.37 7.69
CA ILE A 105 1.39 9.22 6.22
C ILE A 105 1.97 7.84 5.90
N SER A 106 1.23 7.00 5.19
CA SER A 106 1.67 5.63 4.89
C SER A 106 1.11 5.12 3.56
N LEU A 107 1.83 4.17 2.96
CA LEU A 107 1.32 3.37 1.83
C LEU A 107 0.48 2.21 2.38
N ILE A 108 -0.61 1.91 1.69
CA ILE A 108 -1.52 0.81 1.99
C ILE A 108 -1.83 -0.01 0.73
N ASP A 109 -2.43 -1.18 0.91
CA ASP A 109 -2.82 -2.13 -0.16
C ASP A 109 -1.62 -2.68 -0.95
N PHE A 110 -1.12 -3.83 -0.50
CA PHE A 110 -0.01 -4.53 -1.16
C PHE A 110 -0.49 -5.68 -2.06
N GLY A 111 -1.77 -5.73 -2.42
CA GLY A 111 -2.35 -6.84 -3.20
C GLY A 111 -1.67 -7.06 -4.55
N LEU A 112 -1.18 -5.99 -5.18
CA LEU A 112 -0.50 -6.01 -6.49
C LEU A 112 1.04 -5.90 -6.39
N SER A 113 1.58 -5.87 -5.17
CA SER A 113 3.03 -5.75 -4.98
C SER A 113 3.78 -6.96 -5.51
N ASP A 114 5.05 -6.77 -5.84
CA ASP A 114 5.88 -7.84 -6.41
C ASP A 114 7.28 -7.80 -5.81
N SER A 115 7.76 -8.97 -5.38
CA SER A 115 9.06 -9.15 -4.72
C SER A 115 10.15 -9.72 -5.63
N SER A 116 9.99 -9.65 -6.96
CA SER A 116 10.98 -10.17 -7.93
C SER A 116 12.18 -9.24 -8.14
N ASN A 117 12.28 -8.14 -7.40
CA ASN A 117 13.34 -7.14 -7.52
C ASN A 117 13.43 -6.53 -8.94
N ASN A 118 12.28 -6.28 -9.57
CA ASN A 118 12.21 -5.75 -10.93
C ASN A 118 12.43 -4.23 -10.97
N GLU A 119 13.58 -3.79 -11.49
CA GLU A 119 13.96 -2.38 -11.57
C GLU A 119 13.03 -1.51 -12.43
N LYS A 120 12.36 -2.09 -13.44
CA LYS A 120 11.36 -1.35 -14.24
C LYS A 120 10.13 -1.02 -13.39
N ARG A 121 9.64 -1.98 -12.60
CA ARG A 121 8.48 -1.78 -11.72
C ARG A 121 8.75 -0.75 -10.63
N LYS A 122 9.93 -0.82 -10.02
CA LYS A 122 10.39 0.19 -9.05
C LYS A 122 10.40 1.60 -9.64
N ARG A 123 10.90 1.76 -10.87
CA ARG A 123 10.87 3.05 -11.57
C ARG A 123 9.44 3.54 -11.80
N LEU A 124 8.53 2.65 -12.22
CA LEU A 124 7.12 2.98 -12.43
C LEU A 124 6.42 3.42 -11.13
N ASP A 125 6.78 2.87 -9.97
CA ASP A 125 6.25 3.34 -8.68
C ASP A 125 6.57 4.83 -8.45
N PHE A 126 7.81 5.26 -8.71
CA PHE A 126 8.20 6.67 -8.58
C PHE A 126 7.53 7.56 -9.62
N GLU A 127 7.48 7.14 -10.89
CA GLU A 127 6.80 7.89 -11.95
C GLU A 127 5.31 8.09 -11.62
N SER A 128 4.67 7.06 -11.06
CA SER A 128 3.28 7.13 -10.61
C SER A 128 3.11 8.10 -9.46
N LEU A 129 4.01 8.07 -8.46
CA LEU A 129 3.99 9.02 -7.34
C LEU A 129 4.13 10.48 -7.81
N ASP A 130 5.09 10.73 -8.70
CA ASP A 130 5.36 12.06 -9.25
C ASP A 130 4.16 12.57 -10.05
N PHE A 131 3.51 11.68 -10.81
CA PHE A 131 2.31 11.99 -11.59
C PHE A 131 1.11 12.35 -10.70
N ILE A 132 0.78 11.51 -9.70
CA ILE A 132 -0.45 11.71 -8.90
C ILE A 132 -0.39 12.91 -7.94
N LEU A 133 0.82 13.29 -7.48
CA LEU A 133 0.98 14.43 -6.57
C LEU A 133 1.39 15.71 -7.29
N GLU A 134 1.46 15.69 -8.62
CA GLU A 134 1.79 16.83 -9.48
C GLU A 134 2.94 17.67 -8.92
N VAL A 135 4.08 17.03 -8.62
CA VAL A 135 5.32 17.79 -8.42
C VAL A 135 5.91 18.13 -9.79
N HIS A 136 5.07 18.65 -10.69
CA HIS A 136 5.55 19.54 -11.71
C HIS A 136 5.76 20.87 -11.01
N SER A 137 7.03 21.20 -10.81
CA SER A 137 7.51 22.54 -10.50
C SER A 137 6.62 23.56 -11.21
N SER A 138 5.69 24.15 -10.46
CA SER A 138 4.99 25.33 -10.89
C SER A 138 6.03 26.44 -10.80
N SER A 139 6.67 26.67 -11.95
CA SER A 139 7.49 27.83 -12.36
C SER A 139 8.38 28.50 -11.31
#